data_AF-A0A9D3MMS1-F1
#
_entry.id   AF-A0A9D3MMS1-F1
#
_cell.length_a   1.000
_cell.length_b   1.000
_cell.length_c   1.000
_cell.angle_alpha   90.00
_cell.angle_beta   90.00
_cell.angle_gamma   90.00
#
_symmetry.space_group_name_H-M   'P 1'
#
loop_
_entity.id
_entity.type
_entity.pdbx_description
1 polymer ?
#
loop_
_entity_poly.entity_id
_entity_poly.type
_entity_poly.pdbx_seq_one_letter_code
_entity_poly.pdbx_strand_id
1 'polypeptide(L)'
;MQSEDARYLKRKVKGGNLDVHPTEKALVVQYEVEATILGEMGDPMLGERKECQKIIRLKSLNANTDIASLARKVVEECKLIHPSKLAEVEQLLFYLQNRRKPNGKEKREKRQVKPRDLTPFEGMEIDEEANINNIDDYVELLYEDIPEKVRGSTLILQLARNPDNLEELLQNETALGALARVLREDWKQSVELATTIIYVFFCFSSFSQFHGLITHYKIGALCMNIIEHELKRYDLWQDELQKKKKAYILH
;
A
#
# COMPACT_ATOMS: atom_id res chain seq x y z
N MET A 1 -33.69 -40.10 0.01
CA MET A 1 -32.70 -39.18 -0.59
C MET A 1 -31.54 -39.12 0.37
N GLN A 2 -30.51 -39.94 0.12
CA GLN A 2 -29.32 -40.01 0.97
C GLN A 2 -28.39 -38.86 0.59
N SER A 3 -28.10 -38.04 1.59
CA SER A 3 -27.08 -37.00 1.60
C SER A 3 -25.86 -37.60 2.31
N GLU A 4 -24.75 -37.81 1.60
CA GLU A 4 -23.39 -38.20 2.05
C GLU A 4 -22.69 -38.73 0.76
N ASP A 5 -21.46 -38.42 0.33
CA ASP A 5 -20.29 -37.82 0.96
C ASP A 5 -19.33 -37.29 -0.14
N ALA A 6 -18.82 -36.07 0.01
CA ALA A 6 -17.70 -35.54 -0.80
C ALA A 6 -16.41 -35.63 0.02
N ARG A 7 -15.50 -36.54 -0.33
CA ARG A 7 -14.39 -36.92 0.56
C ARG A 7 -13.02 -36.32 0.21
N TYR A 8 -12.80 -35.87 -1.04
CA TYR A 8 -11.48 -35.33 -1.46
C TYR A 8 -11.57 -34.18 -2.48
N LEU A 9 -10.88 -33.08 -2.19
CA LEU A 9 -10.71 -31.93 -3.08
C LEU A 9 -9.33 -31.96 -3.75
N LYS A 10 -9.28 -32.19 -5.06
CA LYS A 10 -8.04 -32.11 -5.85
C LYS A 10 -7.91 -30.71 -6.44
N ARG A 11 -6.90 -29.95 -6.00
CA ARG A 11 -6.54 -28.64 -6.56
C ARG A 11 -5.43 -28.79 -7.59
N LYS A 12 -5.65 -28.31 -8.81
CA LYS A 12 -4.64 -28.23 -9.87
C LYS A 12 -4.46 -26.77 -10.27
N VAL A 13 -3.23 -26.31 -10.30
CA VAL A 13 -2.87 -24.95 -10.74
C VAL A 13 -2.18 -25.06 -12.10
N LYS A 14 -2.70 -24.36 -13.11
CA LYS A 14 -2.05 -24.22 -14.42
C LYS A 14 -1.55 -22.78 -14.56
N GLY A 15 -0.26 -22.62 -14.82
CA GLY A 15 0.30 -21.31 -15.17
C GLY A 15 -0.21 -20.86 -16.54
N GLY A 16 -0.72 -19.63 -16.61
CA GLY A 16 -1.22 -18.99 -17.82
C GLY A 16 -0.22 -17.99 -18.41
N ASN A 17 -0.74 -16.90 -18.97
CA ASN A 17 0.04 -15.85 -19.61
C ASN A 17 0.79 -14.98 -18.60
N LEU A 18 1.91 -14.42 -19.03
CA LEU A 18 2.75 -13.52 -18.27
C LEU A 18 2.78 -12.16 -18.99
N ASP A 19 2.32 -11.11 -18.31
CA ASP A 19 2.23 -9.75 -18.86
C ASP A 19 2.88 -8.73 -17.93
N VAL A 20 2.98 -7.47 -18.39
CA VAL A 20 3.43 -6.33 -17.59
C VAL A 20 2.24 -5.51 -17.09
N HIS A 21 2.35 -4.98 -15.87
CA HIS A 21 1.31 -4.11 -15.32
C HIS A 21 1.20 -2.81 -16.14
N PRO A 22 -0.01 -2.31 -16.45
CA PRO A 22 -0.20 -1.16 -17.32
C PRO A 22 0.31 0.17 -16.73
N THR A 23 0.55 0.27 -15.43
CA THR A 23 0.99 1.52 -14.79
C THR A 23 2.16 1.34 -13.82
N GLU A 24 2.42 0.13 -13.34
CA GLU A 24 3.40 -0.14 -12.28
C GLU A 24 4.59 -0.92 -12.83
N LYS A 25 5.70 -0.91 -12.11
CA LYS A 25 6.82 -1.83 -12.34
C LYS A 25 6.49 -3.19 -11.73
N ALA A 26 5.58 -3.91 -12.35
CA ALA A 26 5.12 -5.21 -11.89
C ALA A 26 4.84 -6.16 -13.06
N LEU A 27 4.96 -7.46 -12.81
CA LEU A 27 4.52 -8.52 -13.73
C LEU A 27 3.14 -9.03 -13.30
N VAL A 28 2.29 -9.37 -14.25
CA VAL A 28 0.98 -9.97 -14.03
C VAL A 28 1.04 -11.42 -14.52
N VAL A 29 0.89 -12.37 -13.60
CA VAL A 29 0.85 -13.80 -13.91
C VAL A 29 -0.60 -14.25 -13.89
N GLN A 30 -1.16 -14.59 -15.04
CA GLN A 30 -2.45 -15.25 -15.13
C GLN A 30 -2.29 -16.73 -14.77
N TYR A 31 -3.20 -17.29 -13.99
CA TYR A 31 -3.20 -18.70 -13.66
C TYR A 31 -4.62 -19.22 -13.48
N GLU A 32 -4.83 -20.49 -13.82
CA GLU A 32 -6.11 -21.16 -13.67
C GLU A 32 -6.03 -22.13 -12.48
N VAL A 33 -7.01 -22.05 -11.59
CA VAL A 33 -7.19 -23.02 -10.50
C VAL A 33 -8.38 -23.90 -10.85
N GLU A 34 -8.14 -25.20 -11.00
CA GLU A 34 -9.14 -26.22 -11.21
C GLU A 34 -9.32 -27.01 -9.90
N ALA A 35 -10.52 -26.94 -9.34
CA ALA A 35 -10.90 -27.67 -8.13
C ALA A 35 -11.86 -28.79 -8.53
N THR A 36 -11.43 -30.04 -8.38
CA THR A 36 -12.25 -31.22 -8.69
C THR A 36 -12.63 -31.95 -7.41
N ILE A 37 -13.93 -32.13 -7.19
CA ILE A 37 -14.46 -32.97 -6.11
C ILE A 37 -14.50 -34.41 -6.63
N LEU A 38 -13.78 -35.30 -5.96
CA LEU A 38 -13.74 -36.73 -6.28
C LEU A 38 -14.73 -37.49 -5.39
N GLY A 39 -15.52 -38.38 -6.00
CA GLY A 39 -16.38 -39.34 -5.28
C GLY A 39 -15.59 -40.52 -4.71
N GLU A 40 -16.24 -41.42 -3.97
CA GLU A 40 -15.59 -42.53 -3.25
C GLU A 40 -14.78 -43.50 -4.13
N MET A 41 -15.13 -43.65 -5.41
CA MET A 41 -14.40 -44.49 -6.37
C MET A 41 -13.30 -43.74 -7.14
N GLY A 42 -13.04 -42.47 -6.82
CA GLY A 42 -12.05 -41.64 -7.52
C GLY A 42 -12.56 -40.97 -8.80
N ASP A 43 -13.86 -41.09 -9.09
CA ASP A 43 -14.49 -40.46 -10.25
C ASP A 43 -14.77 -38.96 -9.99
N PRO A 44 -14.52 -38.07 -10.97
CA PRO A 44 -14.76 -36.64 -10.83
C PRO A 44 -16.26 -36.32 -10.90
N MET A 45 -16.82 -35.72 -9.83
CA MET A 45 -18.26 -35.41 -9.74
C MET A 45 -18.59 -33.94 -10.05
N LEU A 46 -17.74 -33.00 -9.65
CA LEU A 46 -17.93 -31.56 -9.92
C LEU A 46 -16.58 -30.87 -10.04
N GLY A 47 -16.38 -30.10 -11.11
CA GLY A 47 -15.16 -29.34 -11.38
C GLY A 47 -15.44 -27.85 -11.53
N GLU A 48 -14.86 -27.01 -10.67
CA GLU A 48 -14.90 -25.56 -10.81
C GLU A 48 -13.55 -25.05 -11.31
N ARG A 49 -13.57 -24.23 -12.36
CA ARG A 49 -12.39 -23.57 -12.92
C ARG A 49 -12.48 -22.09 -12.66
N LYS A 50 -11.43 -21.53 -12.05
CA LYS A 50 -11.33 -20.10 -11.77
C LYS A 50 -10.04 -19.54 -12.33
N GLU A 51 -10.19 -18.55 -13.21
CA GLU A 51 -9.07 -17.74 -13.68
C GLU A 51 -8.72 -16.68 -12.64
N CYS A 52 -7.45 -16.60 -12.31
CA CYS A 52 -6.89 -15.70 -11.30
C CYS A 52 -5.67 -14.97 -11.86
N GLN A 53 -5.32 -13.86 -11.23
CA GLN A 53 -4.13 -13.09 -11.58
C GLN A 53 -3.29 -12.85 -10.32
N LYS A 54 -1.97 -12.99 -10.44
CA LYS A 54 -1.00 -12.64 -9.40
C LYS A 54 -0.12 -11.50 -9.89
N ILE A 55 -0.07 -10.41 -9.14
CA ILE A 55 0.80 -9.26 -9.44
C ILE A 55 2.11 -9.43 -8.66
N ILE A 56 3.24 -9.38 -9.37
CA ILE A 56 4.60 -9.43 -8.81
C ILE A 56 5.20 -8.04 -8.91
N ARG A 57 5.21 -7.29 -7.82
CA ARG A 57 5.78 -5.93 -7.76
C ARG A 57 7.31 -5.99 -7.68
N LEU A 58 7.99 -5.26 -8.56
CA LEU A 58 9.45 -5.30 -8.72
C LEU A 58 10.09 -4.08 -8.04
N LYS A 59 10.13 -4.09 -6.71
CA LYS A 59 10.60 -2.95 -5.88
C LYS A 59 12.03 -2.50 -6.23
N SER A 60 12.91 -3.43 -6.63
CA SER A 60 14.31 -3.16 -6.96
C SER A 60 14.56 -2.79 -8.42
N LEU A 61 13.54 -2.68 -9.28
CA LEU A 61 13.71 -2.39 -10.70
C LEU A 61 13.93 -0.88 -10.92
N ASN A 62 15.18 -0.50 -11.17
CA ASN A 62 15.66 0.84 -11.51
C ASN A 62 16.54 0.80 -12.77
N ALA A 63 17.06 1.94 -13.23
CA ALA A 63 17.83 2.03 -14.48
C ALA A 63 19.17 1.25 -14.46
N ASN A 64 19.67 0.91 -13.27
CA ASN A 64 20.95 0.23 -13.07
C ASN A 64 20.78 -1.23 -12.60
N THR A 65 19.54 -1.73 -12.52
CA THR A 65 19.26 -3.09 -12.07
C THR A 65 19.71 -4.12 -13.10
N ASP A 66 20.44 -5.14 -12.65
CA ASP A 66 20.75 -6.31 -13.46
C ASP A 66 19.48 -7.15 -13.67
N ILE A 67 18.97 -7.09 -14.90
CA ILE A 67 17.73 -7.76 -15.31
C ILE A 67 17.86 -9.28 -15.24
N ALA A 68 19.02 -9.84 -15.61
CA ALA A 68 19.20 -11.28 -15.66
C ALA A 68 19.16 -11.90 -14.27
N SER A 69 19.81 -11.25 -13.30
CA SER A 69 19.77 -11.69 -11.90
C SER A 69 18.38 -11.49 -11.27
N LEU A 70 17.68 -10.40 -11.59
CA LEU A 70 16.31 -10.19 -11.12
C LEU A 70 15.33 -11.20 -11.71
N ALA A 71 15.45 -11.55 -13.00
CA ALA A 71 14.60 -12.53 -13.65
C ALA A 71 14.74 -13.92 -13.02
N ARG A 72 15.98 -14.37 -12.77
CA ARG A 72 16.24 -15.62 -12.05
C ARG A 72 15.57 -15.64 -10.69
N LYS A 73 15.74 -14.57 -9.91
CA LYS A 73 15.12 -14.42 -8.59
C LYS A 73 13.59 -14.49 -8.66
N VAL A 74 12.97 -13.81 -9.62
CA VAL A 74 11.50 -13.82 -9.82
C VAL A 74 10.97 -15.21 -10.15
N VAL A 75 11.68 -15.96 -11.00
CA VAL A 75 11.32 -17.34 -11.36
C VAL A 75 11.51 -18.30 -10.19
N GLU A 76 12.56 -18.14 -9.39
CA GLU A 76 12.81 -18.94 -8.19
C GLU A 76 11.77 -18.68 -7.08
N GLU A 77 11.40 -17.41 -6.86
CA GLU A 77 10.45 -17.03 -5.82
C GLU A 77 8.97 -17.26 -6.22
N CYS A 78 8.65 -17.26 -7.52
CA CYS A 78 7.28 -17.41 -8.01
C CYS A 78 7.01 -18.77 -8.66
N LYS A 79 6.49 -19.71 -7.87
CA LYS A 79 6.08 -21.07 -8.30
C LYS A 79 4.99 -21.11 -9.40
N LEU A 80 4.37 -19.98 -9.74
CA LEU A 80 3.39 -19.88 -10.83
C LEU A 80 4.06 -19.65 -12.20
N ILE A 81 5.35 -19.29 -12.22
CA ILE A 81 6.12 -19.07 -13.44
C ILE A 81 7.00 -20.31 -13.66
N HIS A 82 6.84 -20.96 -14.81
CA HIS A 82 7.67 -22.12 -15.15
C HIS A 82 9.11 -21.68 -15.49
N PRO A 83 10.16 -22.42 -15.09
CA PRO A 83 11.56 -22.05 -15.39
C PRO A 83 11.86 -21.83 -16.88
N SER A 84 11.14 -22.50 -17.77
CA SER A 84 11.25 -22.30 -19.22
C SER A 84 10.86 -20.90 -19.70
N LYS A 85 10.13 -20.12 -18.90
CA LYS A 85 9.72 -18.74 -19.20
C LYS A 85 10.75 -17.69 -18.74
N LEU A 86 11.96 -18.08 -18.33
CA LEU A 86 12.98 -17.14 -17.86
C LEU A 86 13.29 -16.03 -18.89
N ALA A 87 13.45 -16.38 -20.17
CA ALA A 87 13.71 -15.41 -21.23
C ALA A 87 12.55 -14.42 -21.43
N GLU A 88 11.31 -14.90 -21.29
CA GLU A 88 10.10 -14.07 -21.33
C GLU A 88 10.08 -13.08 -20.16
N VAL A 89 10.40 -13.54 -18.94
CA VAL A 89 10.53 -12.69 -17.75
C VAL A 89 11.60 -11.62 -17.96
N GLU A 90 12.79 -11.98 -18.45
CA GLU A 90 13.87 -11.01 -18.74
C GLU A 90 13.42 -9.92 -19.72
N GLN A 91 12.72 -10.30 -20.78
CA GLN A 91 12.22 -9.35 -21.78
C GLN A 91 11.18 -8.39 -21.20
N LEU A 92 10.26 -8.89 -20.37
CA LEU A 92 9.25 -8.06 -19.72
C LEU A 92 9.86 -7.11 -18.68
N LEU A 93 10.88 -7.57 -17.94
CA LEU A 93 11.65 -6.74 -17.01
C LEU A 93 12.43 -5.64 -17.75
N PHE A 94 13.08 -5.97 -18.88
CA PHE A 94 13.75 -5.00 -19.73
C PHE A 94 12.77 -3.95 -20.27
N TYR A 95 11.59 -4.39 -20.70
CA TYR A 95 10.53 -3.47 -21.13
C TYR A 95 10.10 -2.54 -19.99
N LEU A 96 9.86 -3.06 -18.78
CA LEU A 96 9.48 -2.25 -17.62
C LEU A 96 10.58 -1.26 -17.18
N GLN A 97 11.86 -1.63 -17.35
CA GLN A 97 12.99 -0.75 -17.04
C GLN A 97 13.06 0.44 -18.02
N ASN A 98 12.84 0.18 -19.31
CA ASN A 98 12.93 1.17 -20.38
C ASN A 98 11.61 1.89 -20.69
N ARG A 99 10.53 1.51 -20.01
CA ARG A 99 9.22 2.13 -20.17
C ARG A 99 9.27 3.58 -19.71
N ARG A 100 9.24 4.51 -20.66
CA ARG A 100 9.10 5.94 -20.39
C ARG A 100 7.77 6.18 -19.68
N LYS A 101 7.82 6.81 -18.50
CA LYS A 101 6.61 7.29 -17.82
C LYS A 101 5.84 8.21 -18.78
N PRO A 102 4.55 8.01 -19.03
CA PRO A 102 3.76 8.95 -19.82
C PRO A 102 3.53 10.21 -18.97
N ASN A 103 4.52 11.11 -18.93
CA ASN A 103 4.29 12.48 -18.51
C ASN A 103 3.70 13.25 -19.69
N GLY A 104 2.40 13.53 -19.58
CA GLY A 104 1.74 14.70 -20.16
C GLY A 104 1.58 14.72 -21.69
N LYS A 105 0.48 14.15 -22.19
CA LYS A 105 -0.34 14.85 -23.21
C LYS A 105 -1.83 14.58 -22.96
N GLU A 106 -2.55 15.68 -22.93
CA GLU A 106 -3.96 15.82 -22.57
C GLU A 106 -4.90 15.03 -23.49
N LYS A 107 -5.90 14.39 -22.89
CA LYS A 107 -7.26 14.41 -23.43
C LYS A 107 -8.21 14.75 -22.28
N ARG A 108 -8.74 15.98 -22.36
CA ARG A 108 -9.83 16.46 -21.52
C ARG A 108 -11.00 15.49 -21.61
N GLU A 109 -11.32 14.81 -20.52
CA GLU A 109 -12.70 14.43 -20.20
C GLU A 109 -12.80 14.14 -18.69
N LYS A 110 -13.66 14.92 -18.02
CA LYS A 110 -14.13 14.84 -16.63
C LYS A 110 -13.02 14.77 -15.55
N ARG A 111 -12.75 15.93 -14.94
CA ARG A 111 -11.91 16.07 -13.74
C ARG A 111 -12.42 15.19 -12.59
N GLN A 112 -11.89 13.97 -12.46
CA GLN A 112 -11.62 13.41 -11.15
C GLN A 112 -10.36 14.11 -10.64
N VAL A 113 -10.50 14.84 -9.54
CA VAL A 113 -9.35 15.40 -8.82
C VAL A 113 -8.61 14.20 -8.23
N LYS A 114 -7.60 13.69 -8.93
CA LYS A 114 -6.62 12.80 -8.29
C LYS A 114 -5.96 13.64 -7.18
N PRO A 115 -5.85 13.13 -5.94
CA PRO A 115 -4.99 13.74 -4.94
C PRO A 115 -3.64 14.00 -5.61
N ARG A 116 -3.08 15.21 -5.46
CA ARG A 116 -1.73 15.52 -5.98
C ARG A 116 -0.82 14.35 -5.63
N ASP A 117 -0.13 13.76 -6.61
CA ASP A 117 0.82 12.66 -6.42
C ASP A 117 1.96 13.16 -5.50
N LEU A 118 1.71 13.13 -4.19
CA LEU A 118 2.71 13.31 -3.16
C LEU A 118 3.44 11.99 -3.10
N THR A 119 4.71 12.00 -3.48
CA THR A 119 5.61 10.87 -3.29
C THR A 119 5.49 10.39 -1.83
N PRO A 120 5.33 9.08 -1.57
CA PRO A 120 5.37 8.57 -0.20
C PRO A 120 6.59 9.12 0.52
N PHE A 121 6.41 9.61 1.74
CA PHE A 121 7.52 10.09 2.55
C PHE A 121 8.45 8.90 2.85
N GLU A 122 9.75 9.12 2.74
CA GLU A 122 10.77 8.10 3.03
C GLU A 122 10.58 7.61 4.47
N GLY A 123 10.32 6.30 4.66
CA GLY A 123 10.02 5.69 5.96
C GLY A 123 8.60 5.16 6.16
N MET A 124 7.60 5.59 5.35
CA MET A 124 6.20 5.12 5.48
C MET A 124 5.91 3.77 4.78
N GLU A 125 6.93 3.03 4.37
CA GLU A 125 6.76 1.78 3.61
C GLU A 125 6.88 0.58 4.55
N ILE A 126 5.76 -0.13 4.75
CA ILE A 126 5.70 -1.41 5.45
C ILE A 126 5.51 -2.54 4.43
N ASP A 127 6.07 -3.72 4.71
CA ASP A 127 5.99 -4.90 3.83
C ASP A 127 4.60 -5.56 3.84
N GLU A 128 3.74 -5.15 4.76
CA GLU A 128 2.36 -5.62 4.90
C GLU A 128 1.42 -4.89 3.92
N GLU A 129 0.51 -5.63 3.30
CA GLU A 129 -0.52 -5.10 2.42
C GLU A 129 -1.83 -5.00 3.19
N ALA A 130 -2.37 -3.78 3.29
CA ALA A 130 -3.60 -3.52 4.02
C ALA A 130 -4.82 -4.07 3.28
N ASN A 131 -5.77 -4.61 4.04
CA ASN A 131 -7.07 -5.09 3.56
C ASN A 131 -8.18 -4.35 4.31
N ILE A 132 -9.16 -3.83 3.57
CA ILE A 132 -10.28 -3.05 4.12
C ILE A 132 -11.11 -3.86 5.14
N ASN A 133 -11.15 -5.19 4.99
CA ASN A 133 -11.89 -6.08 5.90
C ASN A 133 -11.23 -6.21 7.29
N ASN A 134 -9.99 -5.73 7.45
CA ASN A 134 -9.22 -5.86 8.70
C ASN A 134 -9.06 -4.50 9.40
N ILE A 135 -9.93 -3.51 9.13
CA ILE A 135 -9.84 -2.19 9.77
C ILE A 135 -9.83 -2.30 11.29
N ASP A 136 -10.66 -3.17 11.87
CA ASP A 136 -10.77 -3.30 13.32
C ASP A 136 -9.43 -3.71 13.95
N ASP A 137 -8.71 -4.66 13.35
CA ASP A 137 -7.35 -5.04 13.77
C ASP A 137 -6.38 -3.86 13.73
N TYR A 138 -6.50 -2.99 12.72
CA TYR A 138 -5.65 -1.81 12.58
C TYR A 138 -5.99 -0.73 13.61
N VAL A 139 -7.25 -0.65 14.02
CA VAL A 139 -7.72 0.25 15.07
C VAL A 139 -7.22 -0.19 16.44
N GLU A 140 -7.17 -1.49 16.73
CA GLU A 140 -6.59 -2.01 17.98
C GLU A 140 -5.14 -1.53 18.17
N LEU A 141 -4.33 -1.54 17.11
CA LEU A 141 -2.95 -1.03 17.13
C LEU A 141 -2.85 0.45 17.54
N LEU A 142 -3.91 1.25 17.39
CA LEU A 142 -3.93 2.66 17.78
C LEU A 142 -4.06 2.89 19.30
N TYR A 143 -4.28 1.83 20.08
CA TYR A 143 -4.35 1.86 21.54
C TYR A 143 -3.06 1.42 22.23
N GLU A 144 -2.12 0.85 21.47
CA GLU A 144 -0.83 0.35 21.94
C GLU A 144 0.24 1.47 21.98
N ASP A 145 1.52 1.09 21.97
CA ASP A 145 2.66 2.01 21.99
C ASP A 145 2.89 2.71 20.63
N ILE A 146 3.82 3.66 20.60
CA ILE A 146 4.09 4.50 19.41
C ILE A 146 4.44 3.67 18.15
N PRO A 147 5.27 2.62 18.19
CA PRO A 147 5.56 1.81 17.00
C PRO A 147 4.33 1.14 16.40
N GLU A 148 3.46 0.60 17.24
CA GLU A 148 2.21 -0.07 16.88
C GLU A 148 1.22 0.95 16.31
N LYS A 149 1.11 2.14 16.94
CA LYS A 149 0.32 3.27 16.42
C LYS A 149 0.78 3.70 15.03
N VAL A 150 2.09 3.78 14.79
CA VAL A 150 2.66 4.08 13.48
C VAL A 150 2.27 3.01 12.47
N ARG A 151 2.40 1.73 12.84
CA ARG A 151 2.01 0.60 11.98
C ARG A 151 0.53 0.62 11.63
N GLY A 152 -0.36 0.70 12.62
CA GLY A 152 -1.81 0.77 12.43
C GLY A 152 -2.23 1.96 11.56
N SER A 153 -1.68 3.14 11.85
CA SER A 153 -1.93 4.34 11.05
C SER A 153 -1.45 4.19 9.60
N THR A 154 -0.33 3.50 9.38
CA THR A 154 0.23 3.28 8.03
C THR A 154 -0.62 2.29 7.22
N LEU A 155 -1.13 1.23 7.85
CA LEU A 155 -2.07 0.29 7.22
C LEU A 155 -3.36 1.01 6.82
N ILE A 156 -3.92 1.85 7.69
CA ILE A 156 -5.09 2.66 7.35
C ILE A 156 -4.78 3.67 6.23
N LEU A 157 -3.58 4.27 6.22
CA LEU A 157 -3.13 5.14 5.14
C LEU A 157 -3.04 4.42 3.80
N GLN A 158 -2.54 3.18 3.76
CA GLN A 158 -2.52 2.39 2.53
C GLN A 158 -3.94 2.23 1.96
N LEU A 159 -4.93 1.97 2.82
CA LEU A 159 -6.33 1.88 2.40
C LEU A 159 -6.86 3.22 1.87
N ALA A 160 -6.61 4.32 2.60
CA ALA A 160 -7.09 5.66 2.25
C ALA A 160 -6.46 6.24 0.97
N ARG A 161 -5.30 5.72 0.54
CA ARG A 161 -4.69 6.10 -0.74
C ARG A 161 -5.48 5.61 -1.96
N ASN A 162 -6.31 4.57 -1.80
CA ASN A 162 -7.26 4.16 -2.84
C ASN A 162 -8.59 4.92 -2.65
N PRO A 163 -9.00 5.81 -3.58
CA PRO A 163 -10.24 6.57 -3.45
C PRO A 163 -11.49 5.70 -3.30
N ASP A 164 -11.51 4.50 -3.88
CA ASP A 164 -12.65 3.58 -3.82
C ASP A 164 -12.91 3.09 -2.38
N ASN A 165 -11.87 3.05 -1.54
CA ASN A 165 -11.97 2.64 -0.14
C ASN A 165 -12.46 3.78 0.78
N LEU A 166 -12.46 5.04 0.33
CA LEU A 166 -12.74 6.19 1.20
C LEU A 166 -14.18 6.21 1.70
N GLU A 167 -15.15 5.76 0.90
CA GLU A 167 -16.55 5.69 1.35
C GLU A 167 -16.74 4.63 2.43
N GLU A 168 -16.08 3.48 2.33
CA GLU A 168 -16.12 2.43 3.34
C GLU A 168 -15.39 2.87 4.63
N LEU A 169 -14.21 3.49 4.49
CA LEU A 169 -13.48 4.07 5.62
C LEU A 169 -14.27 5.17 6.32
N LEU A 170 -15.05 5.97 5.58
CA LEU A 170 -15.91 6.99 6.16
C LEU A 170 -16.97 6.38 7.10
N GLN A 171 -17.48 5.18 6.78
CA GLN A 171 -18.45 4.49 7.64
C GLN A 171 -17.81 3.95 8.92
N ASN A 172 -16.49 3.76 8.94
CA ASN A 172 -15.77 3.35 10.15
C ASN A 172 -15.39 4.58 11.00
N GLU A 173 -16.40 5.18 11.66
CA GLU A 173 -16.22 6.35 12.54
C GLU A 173 -15.26 6.05 13.70
N THR A 174 -15.19 4.80 14.16
CA THR A 174 -14.26 4.35 15.21
C THR A 174 -12.82 4.54 14.77
N ALA A 175 -12.45 4.11 13.57
CA ALA A 175 -11.10 4.29 13.04
C ALA A 175 -10.72 5.77 12.90
N LEU A 176 -11.63 6.58 12.35
CA LEU A 176 -11.40 8.01 12.16
C LEU A 176 -11.32 8.77 13.49
N GLY A 177 -12.16 8.38 14.46
CA GLY A 177 -12.10 8.88 15.82
C GLY A 177 -10.81 8.52 16.54
N ALA A 178 -10.36 7.27 16.42
CA ALA A 178 -9.10 6.80 16.99
C ALA A 178 -7.90 7.55 16.40
N LEU A 179 -7.82 7.70 15.07
CA LEU A 179 -6.78 8.47 14.40
C LEU A 179 -6.77 9.94 14.84
N ALA A 180 -7.94 10.58 14.92
CA ALA A 180 -8.04 11.97 15.38
C ALA A 180 -7.63 12.13 16.85
N ARG A 181 -7.93 11.14 17.70
CA ARG A 181 -7.47 11.10 19.10
C ARG A 181 -5.95 10.96 19.18
N VAL A 182 -5.37 9.99 18.49
CA VAL A 182 -3.91 9.76 18.45
C VAL A 182 -3.18 10.99 17.92
N LEU A 183 -3.69 11.63 16.85
CA LEU A 183 -3.10 12.88 16.34
C LEU A 183 -3.20 14.04 17.35
N ARG A 184 -4.17 14.04 18.27
CA ARG A 184 -4.32 15.09 19.28
C ARG A 184 -3.37 14.88 20.46
N GLU A 185 -3.16 13.63 20.85
CA GLU A 185 -2.45 13.23 22.06
C GLU A 185 -0.95 12.99 21.80
N ASP A 186 -0.61 12.32 20.69
CA ASP A 186 0.71 11.69 20.49
C ASP A 186 1.56 12.32 19.38
N TRP A 187 1.06 13.35 18.68
CA TRP A 187 1.76 13.95 17.54
C TRP A 187 3.15 14.52 17.87
N LYS A 188 3.38 14.93 19.12
CA LYS A 188 4.70 15.43 19.58
C LYS A 188 5.72 14.32 19.78
N GLN A 189 5.26 13.09 19.98
CA GLN A 189 6.12 11.95 20.29
C GLN A 189 6.78 11.38 19.02
N SER A 190 6.06 11.42 17.88
CA SER A 190 6.57 10.93 16.61
C SER A 190 6.08 11.79 15.44
N VAL A 191 7.04 12.38 14.73
CA VAL A 191 6.78 13.14 13.49
C VAL A 191 6.21 12.22 12.41
N GLU A 192 6.71 10.99 12.34
CA GLU A 192 6.24 9.97 11.40
C GLU A 192 4.75 9.68 11.65
N LEU A 193 4.38 9.40 12.90
CA LEU A 193 2.98 9.15 13.30
C LEU A 193 2.08 10.32 12.91
N ALA A 194 2.48 11.55 13.28
CA ALA A 194 1.73 12.75 12.97
C ALA A 194 1.53 12.92 11.46
N THR A 195 2.61 12.73 10.69
CA THR A 195 2.59 12.89 9.23
C THR A 195 1.73 11.81 8.57
N THR A 196 1.81 10.56 9.03
CA THR A 196 1.00 9.44 8.52
C THR A 196 -0.48 9.73 8.73
N ILE A 197 -0.89 10.11 9.95
CA ILE A 197 -2.29 10.39 10.26
C ILE A 197 -2.80 11.63 9.50
N ILE A 198 -2.00 12.70 9.42
CA ILE A 198 -2.35 13.88 8.61
C ILE A 198 -2.57 13.48 7.15
N TYR A 199 -1.76 12.56 6.63
CA TYR A 199 -1.90 12.11 5.25
C TYR A 199 -3.20 11.31 5.03
N VAL A 200 -3.65 10.51 6.00
CA VAL A 200 -4.97 9.87 5.94
C VAL A 200 -6.06 10.92 5.73
N PHE A 201 -6.09 11.96 6.57
CA PHE A 201 -7.07 13.03 6.45
C PHE A 201 -6.90 13.90 5.19
N PHE A 202 -5.68 14.03 4.68
CA PHE A 202 -5.43 14.67 3.39
C PHE A 202 -6.08 13.88 2.23
N CYS A 203 -6.02 12.54 2.24
CA CYS A 203 -6.72 11.72 1.26
C CYS A 203 -8.22 12.05 1.23
N PHE A 204 -8.87 12.13 2.39
CA PHE A 204 -10.27 12.57 2.49
C PHE A 204 -10.49 14.01 2.00
N SER A 205 -9.58 14.94 2.33
CA SER A 205 -9.71 16.35 1.92
C SER A 205 -9.72 16.57 0.40
N SER A 206 -9.30 15.58 -0.38
CA SER A 206 -9.28 15.65 -1.85
C SER A 206 -10.68 15.74 -2.46
N PHE A 207 -11.72 15.31 -1.73
CA PHE A 207 -13.11 15.33 -2.19
C PHE A 207 -13.96 16.20 -1.26
N SER A 208 -14.74 17.12 -1.84
CA SER A 208 -15.57 18.06 -1.08
C SER A 208 -16.62 17.38 -0.21
N GLN A 209 -17.10 16.20 -0.62
CA GLN A 209 -18.08 15.42 0.15
C GLN A 209 -17.54 15.00 1.53
N PHE A 210 -16.22 14.88 1.70
CA PHE A 210 -15.59 14.52 2.97
C PHE A 210 -15.10 15.73 3.77
N HIS A 211 -15.30 16.98 3.31
CA HIS A 211 -14.83 18.16 4.03
C HIS A 211 -15.50 18.31 5.40
N GLY A 212 -16.76 17.89 5.54
CA GLY A 212 -17.46 17.84 6.82
C GLY A 212 -16.72 17.00 7.88
N LEU A 213 -16.12 15.87 7.46
CA LEU A 213 -15.30 15.01 8.31
C LEU A 213 -14.07 15.76 8.87
N ILE A 214 -13.35 16.45 7.99
CA ILE A 214 -12.13 17.21 8.33
C ILE A 214 -12.46 18.32 9.34
N THR A 215 -13.58 19.02 9.14
CA THR A 215 -14.07 20.03 10.06
C THR A 215 -14.52 19.43 11.39
N HIS A 216 -15.27 18.33 11.36
CA HIS A 216 -15.78 17.64 12.54
C HIS A 216 -14.66 17.27 13.53
N TYR A 217 -13.58 16.65 13.04
CA TYR A 217 -12.43 16.28 13.87
C TYR A 217 -11.45 17.43 14.12
N LYS A 218 -11.71 18.62 13.56
CA LYS A 218 -10.86 19.82 13.66
C LYS A 218 -9.42 19.59 13.16
N ILE A 219 -9.26 18.77 12.12
CA ILE A 219 -7.94 18.38 11.60
C ILE A 219 -7.16 19.60 11.13
N GLY A 220 -7.81 20.58 10.49
CA GLY A 220 -7.15 21.81 10.06
C GLY A 220 -6.49 22.58 11.22
N ALA A 221 -7.17 22.70 12.37
CA ALA A 221 -6.60 23.35 13.54
C ALA A 221 -5.44 22.54 14.15
N LEU A 222 -5.55 21.21 14.16
CA LEU A 222 -4.45 20.33 14.59
C LEU A 222 -3.21 20.52 13.70
N CYS A 223 -3.38 20.54 12.38
CA CYS A 223 -2.27 20.78 11.45
C CYS A 223 -1.57 22.13 11.73
N MET A 224 -2.33 23.21 11.96
CA MET A 224 -1.73 24.51 12.28
C MET A 224 -0.93 24.48 13.58
N ASN A 225 -1.44 23.82 14.63
CA ASN A 225 -0.74 23.66 15.90
C ASN A 225 0.55 22.84 15.76
N ILE A 226 0.51 21.77 14.95
CA ILE A 226 1.66 20.92 14.68
C ILE A 226 2.73 21.71 13.92
N ILE A 227 2.35 22.44 12.87
CA ILE A 227 3.26 23.29 12.09
C ILE A 227 3.91 24.35 12.99
N GLU A 228 3.13 25.04 13.81
CA GLU A 228 3.67 26.08 14.71
C GLU A 228 4.72 25.51 15.67
N HIS A 229 4.46 24.32 16.23
CA HIS A 229 5.39 23.66 17.12
C HIS A 229 6.68 23.21 16.41
N GLU A 230 6.55 22.65 15.20
CA GLU A 230 7.70 22.22 14.40
C GLU A 230 8.58 23.40 13.98
N LEU A 231 7.98 24.56 13.67
CA LEU A 231 8.73 25.80 13.41
C LEU A 231 9.51 26.24 14.65
N LYS A 232 8.87 26.29 15.82
CA LYS A 232 9.55 26.63 17.09
C LYS A 232 10.69 25.66 17.42
N ARG A 233 10.49 24.36 17.18
CA ARG A 233 11.51 23.33 17.39
C ARG A 233 12.70 23.52 16.44
N TYR A 234 12.43 23.84 15.18
CA TYR A 234 13.45 24.14 14.20
C TYR A 234 14.30 25.36 14.62
N ASP A 235 13.67 26.44 15.06
CA ASP A 235 14.37 27.65 15.51
C ASP A 235 15.31 27.34 16.69
N LEU A 236 14.84 26.55 17.68
CA LEU A 236 15.66 26.11 18.81
C LEU A 236 16.89 25.31 18.35
N TRP A 237 16.72 24.37 17.42
CA TRP A 237 17.83 23.59 16.87
C TRP A 237 18.84 24.45 16.09
N GLN A 238 18.36 25.48 15.36
CA GLN A 238 19.25 26.43 14.70
C GLN A 238 20.09 27.21 15.71
N ASP A 239 19.49 27.69 16.80
CA ASP A 239 20.19 28.40 17.87
C ASP A 239 21.25 27.52 18.55
N GLU A 240 20.92 26.26 18.85
CA GLU A 240 21.87 25.29 19.41
C GLU A 240 23.03 24.99 18.46
N LEU A 241 22.73 24.82 17.17
CA LEU A 241 23.73 24.60 16.14
C LEU A 241 24.68 25.80 16.03
N GLN A 242 24.15 27.02 16.06
CA GLN A 242 24.97 28.24 16.04
C GLN A 242 25.87 28.35 17.28
N LYS A 243 25.34 28.05 18.47
CA LYS A 243 26.14 28.02 19.72
C LYS A 243 27.29 27.02 19.63
N LYS A 244 27.01 25.79 19.14
CA LYS A 244 28.05 24.75 18.95
C LYS A 244 29.11 25.17 17.93
N LYS A 245 28.71 25.79 16.80
CA LYS A 245 29.67 26.30 15.80
C LYS A 245 30.59 27.38 16.38
N LYS A 246 30.05 28.32 17.15
CA LYS A 246 30.85 29.36 17.82
C LYS A 246 31.83 28.76 18.84
N ALA A 247 31.40 27.79 19.63
CA ALA A 247 32.27 27.10 20.58
C ALA A 247 33.41 26.31 19.91
N TYR A 248 33.15 25.73 18.74
CA TYR A 248 34.17 25.00 17.96
C TYR A 248 35.21 25.94 17.30
N ILE A 249 34.85 27.18 16.97
CA ILE A 249 35.78 28.18 16.41
C ILE A 249 36.69 28.80 17.49
N LEU A 250 36.30 28.70 18.76
CA LEU A 250 37.06 29.25 19.91
C LEU A 250 38.05 28.25 20.53
N HIS A 251 38.13 27.02 19.99
CA HIS A 251 39.11 25.98 20.35
C HIS A 251 40.01 25.67 19.15
#